data_AF-U2T264-F1
#
_entry.id   AF-U2T264-F1
#
_cell.length_a   1.000
_cell.length_b   1.000
_cell.length_c   1.000
_cell.angle_alpha   90.00
_cell.angle_beta   90.00
_cell.angle_gamma   90.00
#
_symmetry.space_group_name_H-M   'P 1'
#
loop_
_entity.id
_entity.type
_entity.pdbx_description
1 polymer ?
#
loop_
_entity_poly.entity_id
_entity_poly.type
_entity_poly.pdbx_seq_one_letter_code
_entity_poly.pdbx_strand_id
1 'polypeptide(L)'
;DELARHAALGRRTKTVARRVDVDGMPGVMAWREDGTPLAVMACVVVDDRIVQVDSLLRPERQATIAVAPPAVTSEPADPSTW
;
A
#
# COMPACT_ATOMS: atom_id res chain seq x y z
N ASP A 1 -17.44 -16.55 -7.85
CA ASP A 1 -16.62 -16.30 -6.65
C ASP A 1 -16.42 -14.79 -6.50
N GLU A 2 -16.90 -14.24 -5.41
CA GLU A 2 -16.87 -12.81 -5.10
C GLU A 2 -15.43 -12.32 -4.82
N LEU A 3 -14.59 -13.17 -4.24
CA LEU A 3 -13.18 -12.88 -3.97
C LEU A 3 -12.42 -12.67 -5.28
N ALA A 4 -12.60 -13.58 -6.24
CA ALA A 4 -11.99 -13.47 -7.56
C ALA A 4 -12.44 -12.19 -8.32
N ARG A 5 -13.70 -11.76 -8.13
CA ARG A 5 -14.23 -10.53 -8.73
C ARG A 5 -13.59 -9.28 -8.11
N HIS A 6 -13.47 -9.21 -6.79
CA HIS A 6 -12.79 -8.10 -6.12
C HIS A 6 -11.29 -8.04 -6.47
N ALA A 7 -10.61 -9.19 -6.52
CA ALA A 7 -9.21 -9.27 -6.94
C ALA A 7 -9.01 -8.76 -8.38
N ALA A 8 -9.93 -9.10 -9.30
CA ALA A 8 -9.85 -8.64 -10.70
C ALA A 8 -10.07 -7.13 -10.86
N LEU A 9 -10.87 -6.50 -9.99
CA LEU A 9 -11.08 -5.05 -9.98
C LEU A 9 -9.80 -4.31 -9.56
N GLY A 10 -9.10 -4.82 -8.54
CA GLY A 10 -7.82 -4.24 -8.08
C GLY A 10 -6.74 -4.20 -9.17
N ARG A 11 -6.73 -5.17 -10.10
CA ARG A 11 -5.75 -5.20 -11.22
C ARG A 11 -5.96 -4.12 -12.29
N ARG A 12 -7.15 -3.52 -12.36
CA ARG A 12 -7.51 -2.56 -13.42
C ARG A 12 -7.32 -1.10 -13.00
N THR A 13 -7.16 -0.86 -11.72
CA THR A 13 -6.90 0.47 -11.17
C THR A 13 -5.42 0.80 -11.24
N LYS A 14 -5.09 1.88 -11.94
CA LYS A 14 -3.74 2.44 -11.91
C LYS A 14 -3.51 3.06 -10.53
N THR A 15 -2.63 2.45 -9.75
CA THR A 15 -2.31 2.86 -8.38
C THR A 15 -0.82 2.78 -8.18
N VAL A 16 -0.26 3.73 -7.44
CA VAL A 16 1.12 3.63 -6.94
C VAL A 16 1.05 2.99 -5.57
N ALA A 17 1.83 1.93 -5.35
CA ALA A 17 1.97 1.30 -4.03
C ALA A 17 3.44 1.30 -3.59
N ARG A 18 3.69 1.57 -2.31
CA ARG A 18 5.03 1.57 -1.70
C ARG A 18 4.99 1.00 -0.29
N ARG A 19 6.13 0.45 0.13
CA ARG A 19 6.38 0.12 1.54
C ARG A 19 6.46 1.41 2.34
N VAL A 20 5.83 1.43 3.50
CA VAL A 20 5.85 2.52 4.46
C VAL A 20 6.00 1.96 5.88
N ASP A 21 6.40 2.81 6.81
CA ASP A 21 6.23 2.55 8.23
C ASP A 21 4.83 3.00 8.66
N VAL A 22 4.11 2.15 9.38
CA VAL A 22 2.78 2.43 9.92
C VAL A 22 2.86 2.28 11.43
N ASP A 23 3.05 3.41 12.11
CA ASP A 23 3.18 3.46 13.57
C ASP A 23 4.25 2.46 14.11
N GLY A 24 5.38 2.33 13.42
CA GLY A 24 6.46 1.40 13.76
C GLY A 24 6.30 -0.02 13.21
N MET A 25 5.23 -0.31 12.47
CA MET A 25 5.00 -1.60 11.82
C MET A 25 5.29 -1.53 10.31
N PRO A 26 5.78 -2.63 9.71
CA PRO A 26 5.86 -2.74 8.25
C PRO A 26 4.47 -2.57 7.63
N GLY A 27 4.36 -1.74 6.60
CA GLY A 27 3.11 -1.55 5.89
C GLY A 27 3.27 -1.24 4.41
N VAL A 28 2.13 -1.16 3.73
CA VAL A 28 2.01 -0.77 2.33
C VAL A 28 0.99 0.34 2.23
N MET A 29 1.39 1.44 1.60
CA MET A 29 0.50 2.55 1.26
C MET A 29 0.26 2.55 -0.24
N ALA A 30 -1.01 2.70 -0.62
CA ALA A 30 -1.45 2.86 -2.00
C ALA A 30 -2.08 4.24 -2.20
N TRP A 31 -1.76 4.86 -3.32
CA TRP A 31 -2.34 6.12 -3.78
C TRP A 31 -3.01 5.94 -5.14
N ARG A 32 -3.99 6.78 -5.40
CA ARG A 32 -4.51 7.04 -6.75
C ARG A 32 -3.44 7.78 -7.58
N GLU A 33 -3.63 7.83 -8.90
CA GLU A 33 -2.70 8.56 -9.79
C GLU A 33 -2.59 10.06 -9.46
N ASP A 34 -3.65 10.66 -8.91
CA ASP A 34 -3.67 12.06 -8.47
C ASP A 34 -2.94 12.30 -7.13
N GLY A 35 -2.35 11.25 -6.54
CA GLY A 35 -1.67 11.31 -5.25
C GLY A 35 -2.58 11.19 -4.04
N THR A 36 -3.90 11.02 -4.23
CA THR A 36 -4.85 10.85 -3.12
C THR A 36 -4.63 9.50 -2.43
N PRO A 37 -4.59 9.45 -1.09
CA PRO A 37 -4.62 8.22 -0.31
C PRO A 37 -5.74 7.26 -0.76
N LEU A 38 -5.39 6.02 -1.08
CA LEU A 38 -6.35 4.98 -1.48
C LEU A 38 -6.53 3.90 -0.42
N ALA A 39 -5.43 3.45 0.19
CA ALA A 39 -5.45 2.45 1.24
C ALA A 39 -4.10 2.41 1.96
N VAL A 40 -4.11 2.14 3.26
CA VAL A 40 -2.93 1.73 4.01
C VAL A 40 -3.17 0.34 4.59
N MET A 41 -2.15 -0.49 4.56
CA MET A 41 -2.12 -1.81 5.19
C MET A 41 -0.97 -1.89 6.18
N ALA A 42 -1.24 -2.30 7.41
CA ALA A 42 -0.23 -2.69 8.37
C ALA A 42 -0.07 -4.21 8.35
N CYS A 43 1.18 -4.68 8.36
CA CYS A 43 1.53 -6.09 8.29
C CYS A 43 2.23 -6.50 9.59
N VAL A 44 1.74 -7.56 10.21
CA VAL A 44 2.49 -8.26 11.26
C VAL A 44 3.38 -9.29 10.59
N VAL A 45 4.68 -9.21 10.85
CA VAL A 45 5.69 -10.12 10.28
C VAL A 45 6.31 -10.95 11.40
N VAL A 46 6.31 -12.27 11.23
CA VAL A 46 6.97 -13.25 12.12
C VAL A 46 7.77 -14.19 11.25
N ASP A 47 9.05 -14.40 11.57
CA ASP A 47 9.97 -15.27 10.81
C ASP A 47 9.94 -14.98 9.29
N ASP A 48 10.08 -13.70 8.93
CA ASP A 48 10.04 -13.19 7.54
C ASP A 48 8.74 -13.48 6.77
N ARG A 49 7.65 -13.83 7.46
CA ARG A 49 6.34 -14.08 6.88
C ARG A 49 5.28 -13.13 7.41
N ILE A 50 4.45 -12.60 6.51
CA ILE A 50 3.26 -11.83 6.88
C ILE A 50 2.23 -12.81 7.46
N VAL A 51 1.91 -12.65 8.75
CA VAL A 51 0.94 -13.49 9.46
C VAL A 51 -0.40 -12.80 9.68
N GLN A 52 -0.44 -11.47 9.58
CA GLN A 52 -1.66 -10.66 9.68
C GLN A 52 -1.54 -9.42 8.81
N VAL A 53 -2.67 -9.00 8.24
CA VAL A 53 -2.80 -7.75 7.49
C VAL A 53 -4.03 -6.99 7.97
N ASP A 54 -3.82 -5.81 8.52
CA ASP A 54 -4.88 -4.87 8.88
C ASP A 54 -5.00 -3.79 7.80
N SER A 55 -6.18 -3.62 7.22
CA SER A 55 -6.41 -2.72 6.09
C SER A 55 -7.37 -1.59 6.43
N LEU A 56 -6.97 -0.35 6.15
CA LEU A 56 -7.82 0.82 6.30
C LEU A 56 -8.39 1.26 4.94
N LEU A 57 -9.63 0.86 4.68
CA LEU A 57 -10.32 1.06 3.39
C LEU A 57 -11.46 2.09 3.44
N ARG A 58 -11.66 2.77 4.58
CA ARG A 58 -12.75 3.73 4.78
C ARG A 58 -12.32 5.12 4.27
N PRO A 59 -12.99 5.71 3.27
CA PRO A 59 -12.61 6.99 2.67
C PRO A 59 -12.46 8.11 3.70
N GLU A 60 -13.38 8.20 4.66
CA GLU A 60 -13.36 9.20 5.73
C GLU A 60 -12.12 9.08 6.64
N ARG A 61 -11.55 7.87 6.76
CA ARG A 61 -10.32 7.63 7.54
C ARG A 61 -9.06 7.76 6.69
N GLN A 62 -9.15 7.65 5.37
CA GLN A 62 -8.00 7.81 4.48
C GLN A 62 -7.52 9.26 4.45
N ALA A 63 -8.43 10.22 4.64
CA ALA A 63 -8.08 11.64 4.75
C ALA A 63 -7.20 11.97 5.96
N THR A 64 -7.10 11.08 6.95
CA THR A 64 -6.20 11.27 8.11
C THR A 64 -4.80 10.73 7.87
N ILE A 65 -4.53 10.11 6.71
CA ILE A 65 -3.21 9.60 6.35
C ILE A 65 -2.34 10.78 5.88
N ALA A 66 -1.30 11.10 6.64
CA ALA A 66 -0.38 12.21 6.34
C ALA A 66 0.88 11.77 5.57
N VAL A 67 0.80 10.69 4.79
CA VAL A 67 1.94 10.16 4.02
C VAL A 67 1.83 10.59 2.56
N ALA A 68 2.77 11.44 2.14
CA ALA A 68 2.86 11.89 0.76
C ALA A 68 3.25 10.72 -0.18
N PRO A 69 2.72 10.69 -1.41
CA PRO A 69 3.21 9.77 -2.42
C PRO A 69 4.72 10.02 -2.64
N PRO A 70 5.51 8.98 -2.96
CA PRO A 70 6.91 9.18 -3.30
C PRO A 70 7.00 10.18 -4.46
N ALA A 71 7.99 11.08 -4.42
CA ALA A 71 8.37 11.79 -5.63
C ALA A 71 8.67 10.73 -6.69
N VAL A 72 8.10 10.87 -7.89
CA VAL A 72 8.46 10.02 -9.02
C VAL A 72 9.88 10.42 -9.44
N THR A 73 10.87 10.06 -8.64
CA THR A 73 12.26 10.02 -9.08
C THR A 73 12.37 8.69 -9.80
N SER A 74 12.42 8.75 -11.13
CA SER A 74 12.86 7.64 -11.97
C SER A 74 14.34 7.36 -11.68
N GLU A 75 14.65 6.91 -10.47
CA GLU A 75 15.93 6.29 -10.18
C GLU A 75 15.69 4.78 -10.31
N PRO A 76 16.40 4.08 -11.22
CA PRO A 76 16.23 2.66 -11.38
C PRO A 76 16.51 1.98 -10.03
N ALA A 77 15.53 1.23 -9.52
CA ALA A 77 15.70 0.44 -8.30
C ALA A 77 16.93 -0.46 -8.46
N ASP A 78 17.91 -0.33 -7.55
CA ASP A 78 19.11 -1.17 -7.54
C ASP A 78 18.70 -2.63 -7.25
N PRO A 79 18.91 -3.56 -8.20
CA PRO A 79 18.60 -4.97 -8.00
C PRO A 79 19.45 -5.64 -6.90
N SER A 80 20.38 -4.94 -6.28
CA SER A 80 21.20 -5.41 -5.16
C SER A 80 20.57 -5.18 -3.78
N THR A 81 19.38 -4.56 -3.71
CA THR A 81 18.62 -4.34 -2.45
C THR A 81 17.49 -5.36 -2.20
N TRP A 82 17.47 -6.47 -2.93
CA TRP A 82 16.54 -7.60 -2.73
C TRP A 82 17.17 -8.76 -1.99
#